data_AF-A0A7K7FYS8-F1
#
_entry.id   AF-A0A7K7FYS8-F1
#
_cell.length_a   1.000
_cell.length_b   1.000
_cell.length_c   1.000
_cell.angle_alpha   90.00
_cell.angle_beta   90.00
_cell.angle_gamma   90.00
#
_symmetry.space_group_name_H-M   'P 1'
#
loop_
_entity.id
_entity.type
_entity.pdbx_description
1 polymer ?
#
loop_
_entity_poly.entity_id
_entity_poly.type
_entity_poly.pdbx_seq_one_letter_code
_entity_poly.pdbx_strand_id
1 'polypeptide(L)'
;MAVGTQLGLLLWKNFTYRRRQRIQLAIELLWPLFLFFILILVRQSHPPFKQHECHFPNKALPSAGTLPWLQGIICNMNNPCFRHPTPGEAPGVVGNFDGSILSRLLAEARRVLLRTNGQRLLRSFAQLLPALRRLRGNGAQQRGEHREWGVPGSRDPPWLTPYPPARPVRDYLREDETFSRFLRTNTSLPPALVEELMGAQLSPRVV
;
A
#
# COMPACT_ATOMS: atom_id res chain seq x y z
N MET A 1 77.80 8.64 -40.14
CA MET A 1 76.54 8.00 -40.60
C MET A 1 76.52 6.49 -40.32
N ALA A 2 76.96 6.03 -39.15
CA ALA A 2 77.08 4.59 -38.84
C ALA A 2 75.93 4.03 -37.98
N VAL A 3 75.23 4.88 -37.22
CA VAL A 3 74.20 4.45 -36.27
C VAL A 3 72.92 3.98 -36.99
N GLY A 4 72.52 4.67 -38.06
CA GLY A 4 71.30 4.32 -38.83
C GLY A 4 71.41 2.98 -39.56
N THR A 5 72.59 2.64 -40.09
CA THR A 5 72.83 1.36 -40.76
C THR A 5 72.86 0.19 -39.77
N GLN A 6 73.50 0.36 -38.60
CA GLN A 6 73.43 -0.62 -37.52
C GLN A 6 72.01 -0.80 -36.94
N LEU A 7 71.26 0.30 -36.75
CA LEU A 7 69.87 0.23 -36.28
C LEU A 7 68.96 -0.49 -37.28
N GLY A 8 69.12 -0.21 -38.58
CA GLY A 8 68.39 -0.90 -39.64
C GLY A 8 68.65 -2.40 -39.67
N LEU A 9 69.92 -2.82 -39.50
CA LEU A 9 70.30 -4.24 -39.42
C LEU A 9 69.70 -4.93 -38.19
N LEU A 10 69.63 -4.25 -37.04
CA LEU A 10 68.99 -4.76 -35.83
C LEU A 10 67.47 -4.89 -35.99
N LEU A 11 66.80 -3.90 -36.57
CA LEU A 11 65.36 -3.96 -36.85
C LEU A 11 65.05 -5.06 -37.88
N TRP A 12 65.85 -5.18 -38.94
CA TRP A 12 65.72 -6.24 -39.94
C TRP A 12 65.89 -7.63 -39.32
N LYS A 13 66.87 -7.82 -38.43
CA LYS A 13 67.05 -9.07 -37.69
C LYS A 13 65.79 -9.40 -36.87
N ASN A 14 65.28 -8.45 -36.09
CA ASN A 14 64.09 -8.64 -35.25
C ASN A 14 62.82 -8.91 -36.07
N PHE A 15 62.64 -8.18 -37.18
CA PHE A 15 61.51 -8.37 -38.09
C PHE A 15 61.56 -9.73 -38.79
N THR A 16 62.73 -10.11 -39.30
CA THR A 16 62.92 -11.40 -39.98
C THR A 16 62.73 -12.57 -39.03
N TYR A 17 63.16 -12.42 -37.77
CA TYR A 17 62.92 -13.41 -36.72
C TYR A 17 61.42 -13.63 -36.48
N ARG A 18 60.63 -12.56 -36.27
CA ARG A 18 59.17 -12.67 -36.12
C ARG A 18 58.47 -13.16 -37.39
N ARG A 19 58.96 -12.81 -38.58
CA ARG A 19 58.41 -13.27 -39.87
C ARG A 19 58.62 -14.77 -40.11
N ARG A 20 59.67 -15.37 -39.53
CA ARG A 20 59.91 -16.83 -39.58
C ARG A 20 59.00 -17.59 -38.62
N GLN A 21 58.60 -17.00 -37.51
CA GLN A 21 57.68 -17.57 -36.51
C GLN A 21 56.22 -17.16 -36.75
N ARG A 22 55.64 -17.62 -37.87
CA ARG A 22 54.27 -17.22 -38.31
C ARG A 22 53.18 -17.48 -37.26
N ILE A 23 53.26 -18.61 -36.55
CA ILE A 23 52.26 -18.99 -35.55
C ILE A 23 52.28 -18.03 -34.35
N GLN A 24 53.48 -17.72 -33.84
CA GLN A 24 53.63 -16.82 -32.70
C GLN A 24 53.18 -15.39 -33.04
N LEU A 25 53.52 -14.89 -34.23
CA LEU A 25 53.05 -13.59 -34.72
C LEU A 25 51.52 -13.54 -34.86
N ALA A 26 50.90 -14.62 -35.34
CA ALA A 26 49.45 -14.70 -35.47
C ALA A 26 48.77 -14.67 -34.09
N ILE A 27 49.27 -15.42 -33.11
CA ILE A 27 48.74 -15.41 -31.74
C ILE A 27 48.92 -14.02 -31.11
N GLU A 28 50.09 -13.40 -31.27
CA GLU A 28 50.38 -12.06 -30.74
C GLU A 28 49.43 -10.99 -31.30
N LEU A 29 49.00 -11.13 -32.57
CA LEU A 29 48.03 -10.21 -33.20
C LEU A 29 46.57 -10.56 -32.88
N LEU A 30 46.21 -11.84 -32.85
CA LEU A 30 44.85 -12.30 -32.58
C LEU A 30 44.46 -12.16 -31.10
N TRP A 31 45.43 -12.31 -30.18
CA TRP A 31 45.21 -12.19 -28.75
C TRP A 31 44.55 -10.85 -28.33
N PRO A 32 45.09 -9.66 -28.69
CA PRO A 32 44.42 -8.40 -28.36
C PRO A 32 43.07 -8.25 -29.06
N LEU A 33 42.93 -8.70 -30.32
CA LEU A 33 41.66 -8.66 -31.04
C LEU A 33 40.58 -9.51 -30.35
N PHE A 34 40.95 -10.69 -29.84
CA PHE A 34 40.07 -11.56 -29.07
C PHE A 34 39.61 -10.92 -27.76
N LEU A 35 40.53 -10.28 -27.04
CA LEU A 35 40.17 -9.53 -25.83
C LEU A 35 39.18 -8.39 -26.13
N PHE A 36 39.40 -7.62 -27.20
CA PHE A 36 38.46 -6.58 -27.62
C PHE A 36 37.10 -7.14 -28.02
N PHE A 37 37.08 -8.28 -28.72
CA PHE A 37 35.84 -8.93 -29.12
C PHE A 37 35.00 -9.32 -27.90
N ILE A 38 35.63 -9.92 -26.87
CA ILE A 38 34.95 -10.23 -25.61
C ILE A 38 34.40 -8.95 -24.96
N LEU A 39 35.19 -7.87 -24.89
CA LEU A 39 34.73 -6.61 -24.29
C LEU A 39 33.52 -6.02 -25.04
N ILE A 40 33.49 -6.11 -26.36
CA ILE A 40 32.36 -5.65 -27.18
C ILE A 40 31.12 -6.53 -26.92
N LEU A 41 31.29 -7.85 -26.85
CA LEU A 41 30.19 -8.76 -26.52
C LEU A 41 29.60 -8.45 -25.14
N VAL A 42 30.44 -8.26 -24.13
CA VAL A 42 29.98 -7.87 -22.77
C VAL A 42 29.26 -6.53 -22.82
N ARG A 43 29.79 -5.55 -23.56
CA ARG A 43 29.15 -4.24 -23.73
C ARG A 43 27.78 -4.35 -24.42
N GLN A 44 27.64 -5.25 -25.39
CA GLN A 44 26.37 -5.46 -26.09
C GLN A 44 25.32 -6.10 -25.18
N SER A 45 25.74 -6.97 -24.24
CA SER A 45 24.86 -7.55 -23.22
C SER A 45 24.34 -6.54 -22.20
N HIS A 46 25.02 -5.40 -22.03
CA HIS A 46 24.67 -4.34 -21.09
C HIS A 46 24.39 -3.02 -21.82
N PRO A 47 23.25 -2.89 -22.53
CA PRO A 47 22.90 -1.63 -23.18
C PRO A 47 22.74 -0.51 -22.14
N PRO A 48 23.03 0.75 -22.51
CA PRO A 48 22.93 1.87 -21.58
C PRO A 48 21.47 2.10 -21.14
N PHE A 49 21.25 2.16 -19.82
CA PHE A 49 19.97 2.53 -19.25
C PHE A 49 19.73 4.03 -19.42
N LYS A 50 18.77 4.39 -20.28
CA LYS A 50 18.34 5.78 -20.45
C LYS A 50 17.34 6.14 -19.37
N GLN A 51 17.71 7.01 -18.45
CA GLN A 51 16.79 7.63 -17.51
C GLN A 51 16.37 9.00 -18.01
N HIS A 52 15.11 9.35 -17.78
CA HIS A 52 14.61 10.69 -18.04
C HIS A 52 15.08 11.64 -16.94
N GLU A 53 15.01 12.95 -17.20
CA GLU A 53 15.16 13.95 -16.13
C GLU A 53 14.11 13.66 -15.05
N CYS A 54 14.62 13.35 -13.85
CA CYS A 54 13.85 12.76 -12.78
C CYS A 54 13.57 13.80 -11.70
N HIS A 55 12.29 14.12 -11.55
CA HIS A 55 11.81 15.05 -10.54
C HIS A 55 11.20 14.27 -9.38
N PHE A 56 11.55 14.69 -8.15
CA PHE A 56 11.11 14.03 -6.93
C PHE A 56 10.30 15.01 -6.09
N PRO A 57 9.11 14.60 -5.61
CA PRO A 57 8.34 15.47 -4.74
C PRO A 57 9.08 15.62 -3.40
N ASN A 58 9.01 16.82 -2.85
CA ASN A 58 9.63 17.15 -1.58
C ASN A 58 9.04 16.32 -0.42
N LYS A 59 9.90 15.86 0.49
CA LYS A 59 9.51 15.20 1.72
C LYS A 59 9.67 16.16 2.89
N ALA A 60 8.57 16.46 3.56
CA ALA A 60 8.59 17.30 4.75
C ALA A 60 9.28 16.55 5.89
N LEU A 61 10.13 17.26 6.63
CA LEU A 61 10.65 16.81 7.91
C LEU A 61 9.59 16.98 9.00
N PRO A 62 9.68 16.26 10.13
CA PRO A 62 8.74 16.42 11.26
C PRO A 62 8.61 17.85 11.76
N SER A 63 9.66 18.68 11.60
CA SER A 63 9.67 20.10 11.96
C SER A 63 8.73 20.98 11.13
N ALA A 64 8.40 20.58 9.89
CA ALA A 64 7.41 21.26 9.06
C ALA A 64 5.96 20.87 9.42
N GLY A 65 5.78 19.94 10.36
CA GLY A 65 4.50 19.44 10.83
C GLY A 65 4.37 17.93 10.68
N THR A 66 3.69 17.28 11.62
CA THR A 66 3.51 15.81 11.64
C THR A 66 2.66 15.32 10.47
N LEU A 67 1.65 16.08 10.05
CA LEU A 67 0.79 15.72 8.91
C LEU A 67 1.55 15.73 7.57
N PRO A 68 2.19 16.84 7.12
CA PRO A 68 2.92 16.83 5.85
C PRO A 68 4.08 15.82 5.86
N TRP A 69 4.70 15.59 7.02
CA TRP A 69 5.68 14.51 7.19
C TRP A 69 5.07 13.13 6.94
N LEU A 70 3.97 12.79 7.61
CA LEU A 70 3.31 11.49 7.46
C LEU A 70 2.77 11.28 6.04
N GLN A 71 2.22 12.33 5.42
CA GLN A 71 1.80 12.32 4.02
C GLN A 71 2.98 12.03 3.09
N GLY A 72 4.15 12.64 3.33
CA GLY A 72 5.35 12.37 2.55
C GLY A 72 5.84 10.92 2.66
N ILE A 73 5.71 10.29 3.83
CA ILE A 73 6.06 8.88 4.04
C ILE A 73 5.06 7.95 3.35
N ILE A 74 3.76 8.16 3.56
CA ILE A 74 2.70 7.26 3.07
C ILE A 74 2.49 7.42 1.57
N CYS A 75 2.40 8.65 1.06
CA CYS A 75 2.10 8.91 -0.34
C CYS A 75 3.31 8.75 -1.26
N ASN A 76 4.55 8.89 -0.74
CA ASN A 76 5.78 8.84 -1.55
C ASN A 76 6.78 7.79 -1.03
N MET A 77 6.29 6.64 -0.60
CA MET A 77 7.12 5.56 -0.03
C MET A 77 8.06 4.93 -1.07
N ASN A 78 7.60 4.79 -2.31
CA ASN A 78 8.34 4.13 -3.38
C ASN A 78 9.25 5.08 -4.21
N ASN A 79 9.40 6.34 -3.79
CA ASN A 79 10.11 7.39 -4.53
C ASN A 79 9.85 7.36 -6.05
N PRO A 80 8.58 7.50 -6.50
CA PRO A 80 8.29 7.62 -7.92
C PRO A 80 9.08 8.79 -8.53
N CYS A 81 9.64 8.51 -9.69
CA CYS A 81 10.37 9.46 -10.52
C CYS A 81 9.40 10.08 -11.53
N PHE A 82 9.26 11.40 -11.52
CA PHE A 82 8.40 12.13 -12.46
C PHE A 82 9.23 12.75 -13.59
N ARG A 83 8.68 12.77 -14.82
CA ARG A 83 9.30 13.42 -16.00
C ARG A 83 9.23 14.94 -16.01
N HIS A 84 8.40 15.51 -15.14
CA HIS A 84 8.09 16.93 -15.11
C HIS A 84 8.27 17.44 -13.68
N PRO A 85 8.67 18.71 -13.51
CA PRO A 85 8.87 19.31 -12.20
C PRO A 85 7.59 19.20 -11.36
N THR A 86 7.76 18.74 -10.13
CA THR A 86 6.64 18.65 -9.19
C THR A 86 6.29 20.05 -8.66
N PRO A 87 5.02 20.33 -8.29
CA PRO A 87 4.62 21.63 -7.77
C PRO A 87 5.50 22.15 -6.62
N GLY A 88 6.00 21.26 -5.75
CA GLY A 88 6.90 21.61 -4.65
C GLY A 88 8.34 21.94 -5.05
N GLU A 89 8.72 21.81 -6.32
CA GLU A 89 10.00 22.31 -6.87
C GLU A 89 9.88 23.77 -7.35
N ALA A 90 8.66 24.27 -7.57
CA ALA A 90 8.45 25.64 -8.00
C ALA A 90 8.71 26.63 -6.85
N PRO A 91 9.34 27.79 -7.13
CA PRO A 91 9.59 28.79 -6.09
C PRO A 91 8.27 29.30 -5.50
N GLY A 92 8.18 29.32 -4.16
CA GLY A 92 7.01 29.81 -3.43
C GLY A 92 5.92 28.76 -3.15
N VAL A 93 6.04 27.52 -3.64
CA VAL A 93 5.11 26.42 -3.34
C VAL A 93 5.85 25.33 -2.56
N VAL A 94 5.35 24.98 -1.37
CA VAL A 94 6.03 24.06 -0.44
C VAL A 94 5.33 22.70 -0.34
N GLY A 95 4.16 22.52 -0.98
CA GLY A 95 3.33 21.32 -0.87
C GLY A 95 3.11 20.63 -2.21
N ASN A 96 3.22 19.29 -2.22
CA ASN A 96 2.85 18.43 -3.35
C ASN A 96 1.49 17.72 -3.15
N PHE A 97 0.87 17.84 -1.97
CA PHE A 97 -0.25 16.98 -1.53
C PHE A 97 -1.60 17.70 -1.42
N ASP A 98 -1.71 18.95 -1.91
CA ASP A 98 -2.93 19.75 -1.76
C ASP A 98 -4.16 19.14 -2.47
N GLY A 99 -3.95 18.34 -3.51
CA GLY A 99 -5.02 17.61 -4.21
C GLY A 99 -5.39 16.25 -3.60
N SER A 100 -4.67 15.76 -2.59
CA SER A 100 -4.91 14.43 -2.03
C SER A 100 -6.24 14.33 -1.27
N ILE A 101 -6.90 13.17 -1.31
CA ILE A 101 -8.16 12.93 -0.56
C ILE A 101 -7.93 13.18 0.94
N LEU A 102 -6.76 12.80 1.46
CA LEU A 102 -6.43 12.96 2.87
C LEU A 102 -6.28 14.44 3.27
N SER A 103 -5.63 15.28 2.45
CA SER A 103 -5.54 16.72 2.73
C SER A 103 -6.91 17.39 2.64
N ARG A 104 -7.74 17.00 1.65
CA ARG A 104 -9.13 17.48 1.51
C ARG A 104 -10.01 17.08 2.69
N LEU A 105 -10.00 15.81 3.09
CA LEU A 105 -10.75 15.31 4.24
C LEU A 105 -10.35 16.01 5.53
N LEU A 106 -9.05 16.23 5.73
CA LEU A 106 -8.59 16.93 6.92
C LEU A 106 -8.98 18.41 6.89
N ALA A 107 -8.91 19.06 5.72
CA ALA A 107 -9.38 20.43 5.57
C ALA A 107 -10.87 20.55 5.87
N GLU A 108 -11.71 19.64 5.36
CA GLU A 108 -13.14 19.60 5.67
C GLU A 108 -13.42 19.30 7.14
N ALA A 109 -12.74 18.31 7.72
CA ALA A 109 -12.86 18.00 9.13
C ALA A 109 -12.51 19.21 9.99
N ARG A 110 -11.42 19.91 9.67
CA ARG A 110 -11.00 21.14 10.35
C ARG A 110 -12.06 22.24 10.21
N ARG A 111 -12.63 22.45 9.02
CA ARG A 111 -13.70 23.45 8.81
C ARG A 111 -14.94 23.15 9.63
N VAL A 112 -15.38 21.88 9.66
CA VAL A 112 -16.54 21.45 10.44
C VAL A 112 -16.29 21.61 11.94
N LEU A 113 -15.08 21.30 12.41
CA LEU A 113 -14.69 21.42 13.82
C LEU A 113 -14.55 22.88 14.28
N LEU A 114 -14.08 23.78 13.42
CA LEU A 114 -13.95 25.20 13.72
C LEU A 114 -15.27 25.98 13.61
N ARG A 115 -16.31 25.39 13.00
CA ARG A 115 -17.64 25.99 12.98
C ARG A 115 -18.22 26.02 14.40
N THR A 116 -19.07 27.01 14.70
CA THR A 116 -19.65 27.26 16.04
C THR A 116 -20.31 26.06 16.73
N ASN A 117 -20.75 25.04 15.99
CA ASN A 117 -21.31 23.79 16.52
C ASN A 117 -20.30 22.62 16.65
N GLY A 118 -19.04 22.80 16.27
CA GLY A 118 -18.01 21.75 16.32
C GLY A 118 -17.77 21.21 17.73
N GLN A 119 -17.84 22.08 18.75
CA GLN A 119 -17.74 21.66 20.15
C GLN A 119 -18.90 20.76 20.59
N ARG A 120 -20.13 21.00 20.08
CA ARG A 120 -21.28 20.13 20.37
C ARG A 120 -21.11 18.76 19.72
N LEU A 121 -20.65 18.73 18.46
CA LEU A 121 -20.37 17.48 17.74
C LEU A 121 -19.29 16.63 18.43
N LEU A 122 -18.21 17.27 18.89
CA LEU A 122 -17.16 16.59 19.65
C LEU A 122 -17.70 15.99 20.96
N ARG A 123 -18.55 16.72 21.69
CA ARG A 123 -19.16 16.23 22.93
C ARG A 123 -20.11 15.07 22.68
N SER A 124 -20.99 15.15 21.68
CA SER A 124 -21.89 14.05 21.33
C SER A 124 -21.12 12.80 20.89
N PHE A 125 -20.04 12.97 20.13
CA PHE A 125 -19.20 11.85 19.72
C PHE A 125 -18.46 11.23 20.89
N ALA A 126 -17.92 12.05 21.81
CA ALA A 126 -17.28 11.59 23.03
C ALA A 126 -18.24 10.82 23.96
N GLN A 127 -19.52 11.19 23.99
CA GLN A 127 -20.56 10.46 24.73
C GLN A 127 -20.92 9.12 24.08
N LEU A 128 -20.84 9.01 22.75
CA LEU A 128 -21.17 7.80 22.00
C LEU A 128 -20.01 6.79 21.90
N LEU A 129 -18.76 7.25 21.96
CA LEU A 129 -17.57 6.39 21.85
C LEU A 129 -17.55 5.20 22.84
N PRO A 130 -17.87 5.39 24.13
CA PRO A 130 -17.92 4.29 25.11
C PRO A 130 -19.03 3.29 24.81
N ALA A 131 -20.19 3.76 24.33
CA ALA A 131 -21.30 2.88 23.96
C ALA A 131 -20.93 2.01 22.76
N LEU A 132 -20.29 2.59 21.74
CA LEU A 132 -19.78 1.85 20.58
C LEU A 132 -18.68 0.84 20.95
N ARG A 133 -17.77 1.20 21.88
CA ARG A 133 -16.75 0.27 22.39
C ARG A 133 -17.37 -0.91 23.14
N ARG A 134 -18.41 -0.68 23.95
CA ARG A 134 -19.15 -1.75 24.63
C ARG A 134 -19.86 -2.66 23.63
N LEU A 135 -20.50 -2.10 22.61
CA LEU A 135 -21.13 -2.90 21.55
C LEU A 135 -20.12 -3.71 20.75
N ARG A 136 -18.95 -3.15 20.43
CA ARG A 136 -17.87 -3.87 19.74
C ARG A 136 -17.22 -4.95 20.61
N GLY A 137 -17.04 -4.69 21.91
CA GLY A 137 -16.53 -5.66 22.88
C GLY A 137 -17.49 -6.84 23.07
N ASN A 138 -18.79 -6.57 23.22
CA ASN A 138 -19.81 -7.61 23.37
C ASN A 138 -19.96 -8.44 22.08
N GLY A 139 -19.86 -7.82 20.90
CA GLY A 139 -19.86 -8.52 19.62
C GLY A 139 -18.61 -9.38 19.37
N ALA A 140 -17.48 -9.05 20.00
CA ALA A 140 -16.25 -9.85 19.94
C ALA A 140 -16.25 -11.02 20.95
N GLN A 141 -16.82 -10.82 22.14
CA GLN A 141 -16.97 -11.86 23.17
C GLN A 141 -17.89 -13.00 22.69
N GLN A 142 -19.03 -12.68 22.05
CA GLN A 142 -19.97 -13.70 21.54
C GLN A 142 -19.45 -14.46 20.30
N ARG A 143 -18.38 -13.99 19.65
CA ARG A 143 -17.74 -14.68 18.52
C ARG A 143 -16.79 -15.80 18.97
N GLY A 144 -16.42 -15.85 20.26
CA GLY A 144 -15.56 -16.89 20.83
C GLY A 144 -16.29 -18.14 21.33
N GLU A 145 -17.58 -18.04 21.68
CA GLU A 145 -18.27 -19.08 22.47
C GLU A 145 -19.25 -19.96 21.67
N HIS A 146 -19.51 -19.67 20.39
CA HIS A 146 -20.47 -20.42 19.57
C HIS A 146 -19.80 -21.17 18.41
N ARG A 147 -18.74 -21.93 18.71
CA ARG A 147 -18.13 -22.89 17.76
C ARG A 147 -18.71 -24.29 17.82
N GLU A 148 -19.66 -24.55 18.71
CA GLU A 148 -20.22 -25.88 18.92
C GLU A 148 -21.73 -25.85 18.67
N TRP A 149 -22.16 -26.02 17.42
CA TRP A 149 -23.42 -26.67 17.02
C TRP A 149 -23.34 -26.88 15.49
N GLY A 150 -22.72 -27.99 15.10
CA GLY A 150 -22.76 -28.48 13.73
C GLY A 150 -24.18 -28.97 13.41
N VAL A 151 -24.75 -28.47 12.31
CA VAL A 151 -25.91 -29.07 11.64
C VAL A 151 -25.37 -30.14 10.69
N PRO A 152 -25.87 -31.39 10.72
CA PRO A 152 -25.41 -32.42 9.79
C PRO A 152 -26.02 -32.18 8.41
N GLY A 153 -25.18 -31.94 7.40
CA GLY A 153 -25.59 -32.10 5.99
C GLY A 153 -25.51 -30.90 5.06
N SER A 154 -24.60 -29.93 5.26
CA SER A 154 -24.30 -28.93 4.22
C SER A 154 -22.80 -28.83 3.98
N ARG A 155 -22.39 -28.92 2.71
CA ARG A 155 -21.01 -29.17 2.27
C ARG A 155 -20.30 -27.91 1.75
N ASP A 156 -20.71 -26.73 2.20
CA ASP A 156 -20.09 -25.46 1.77
C ASP A 156 -19.40 -24.75 2.95
N PRO A 157 -18.13 -24.32 2.79
CA PRO A 157 -17.38 -23.71 3.88
C PRO A 157 -17.79 -22.23 4.14
N PRO A 158 -17.73 -21.77 5.41
CA PRO A 158 -18.47 -20.57 5.88
C PRO A 158 -17.92 -19.20 5.49
N TRP A 159 -16.90 -19.13 4.63
CA TRP A 159 -16.19 -17.88 4.30
C TRP A 159 -16.68 -17.22 3.01
N LEU A 160 -17.76 -17.74 2.41
CA LEU A 160 -18.30 -17.29 1.11
C LEU A 160 -19.62 -16.51 1.18
N THR A 161 -20.20 -16.28 2.36
CA THR A 161 -21.41 -15.44 2.48
C THR A 161 -21.06 -14.03 2.98
N PRO A 162 -21.29 -12.96 2.17
CA PRO A 162 -21.01 -11.57 2.58
C PRO A 162 -21.97 -11.01 3.64
N TYR A 163 -22.99 -11.77 4.06
CA TYR A 163 -24.10 -11.28 4.87
C TYR A 163 -24.15 -11.99 6.23
N PRO A 164 -24.42 -11.26 7.33
CA PRO A 164 -24.61 -11.87 8.64
C PRO A 164 -25.82 -12.81 8.61
N PRO A 165 -25.77 -13.98 9.29
CA PRO A 165 -26.92 -14.86 9.39
C PRO A 165 -28.07 -14.15 10.11
N ALA A 166 -29.30 -14.37 9.64
CA ALA A 166 -30.49 -13.84 10.30
C ALA A 166 -30.58 -14.40 11.72
N ARG A 167 -30.78 -13.52 12.71
CA ARG A 167 -30.91 -13.91 14.13
C ARG A 167 -32.34 -13.66 14.61
N PRO A 168 -32.84 -14.43 15.59
CA PRO A 168 -34.17 -14.21 16.15
C PRO A 168 -34.26 -12.84 16.82
N VAL A 169 -35.42 -12.19 16.75
CA VAL A 169 -35.65 -10.82 17.25
C VAL A 169 -35.21 -10.65 18.71
N ARG A 170 -35.44 -11.67 19.54
CA ARG A 170 -35.05 -11.68 20.95
C ARG A 170 -33.56 -11.45 21.19
N ASP A 171 -32.68 -11.86 20.26
CA ASP A 171 -31.23 -11.70 20.42
C ASP A 171 -30.77 -10.26 20.15
N TYR A 172 -31.62 -9.45 19.50
CA TYR A 172 -31.39 -8.02 19.29
C TYR A 172 -31.98 -7.14 20.39
N LEU A 173 -32.98 -7.66 21.11
CA LEU A 173 -33.70 -6.94 22.16
C LEU A 173 -33.09 -7.27 23.52
N ARG A 174 -32.85 -6.23 24.33
CA ARG A 174 -32.45 -6.45 25.73
C ARG A 174 -33.65 -6.93 26.54
N GLU A 175 -33.43 -7.93 27.39
CA GLU A 175 -34.41 -8.36 28.37
C GLU A 175 -34.77 -7.18 29.29
N ASP A 176 -36.07 -7.00 29.53
CA ASP A 176 -36.66 -5.98 30.41
C ASP A 176 -36.54 -4.49 29.98
N GLU A 177 -36.11 -4.21 28.76
CA GLU A 177 -36.19 -2.86 28.16
C GLU A 177 -37.56 -2.57 27.51
N THR A 178 -37.80 -1.30 27.13
CA THR A 178 -39.13 -0.74 26.79
C THR A 178 -39.91 -1.53 25.74
N PHE A 179 -39.25 -2.09 24.72
CA PHE A 179 -39.94 -2.78 23.63
C PHE A 179 -40.30 -4.24 23.98
N SER A 180 -39.40 -4.99 24.63
CA SER A 180 -39.69 -6.37 25.09
C SER A 180 -40.74 -6.39 26.19
N ARG A 181 -40.71 -5.38 27.09
CA ARG A 181 -41.75 -5.17 28.10
C ARG A 181 -43.08 -4.77 27.48
N PHE A 182 -43.08 -3.84 26.51
CA PHE A 182 -44.30 -3.41 25.81
C PHE A 182 -45.01 -4.58 25.12
N LEU A 183 -44.26 -5.45 24.42
CA LEU A 183 -44.78 -6.64 23.74
C LEU A 183 -45.33 -7.71 24.71
N ARG A 184 -44.80 -7.78 25.94
CA ARG A 184 -45.24 -8.77 26.93
C ARG A 184 -46.38 -8.28 27.84
N THR A 185 -46.45 -6.98 28.13
CA THR A 185 -47.34 -6.48 29.19
C THR A 185 -48.39 -5.50 28.71
N ASN A 186 -48.21 -4.82 27.57
CA ASN A 186 -49.09 -3.71 27.17
C ASN A 186 -49.79 -3.95 25.83
N THR A 187 -49.25 -4.81 24.98
CA THR A 187 -49.98 -5.26 23.79
C THR A 187 -50.98 -6.35 24.16
N SER A 188 -52.23 -6.19 23.73
CA SER A 188 -53.32 -7.18 23.85
C SER A 188 -53.12 -8.38 22.91
N LEU A 189 -51.89 -8.89 22.81
CA LEU A 189 -51.52 -10.02 21.95
C LEU A 189 -51.54 -11.32 22.78
N PRO A 190 -52.01 -12.45 22.20
CA PRO A 190 -51.89 -13.75 22.85
C PRO A 190 -50.43 -14.12 23.10
N PRO A 191 -50.08 -14.74 24.24
CA PRO A 191 -48.69 -15.02 24.61
C PRO A 191 -47.96 -15.93 23.61
N ALA A 192 -48.70 -16.80 22.91
CA ALA A 192 -48.16 -17.65 21.85
C ALA A 192 -47.62 -16.83 20.66
N LEU A 193 -48.31 -15.75 20.29
CA LEU A 193 -47.92 -14.89 19.18
C LEU A 193 -46.69 -14.06 19.52
N VAL A 194 -46.54 -13.67 20.80
CA VAL A 194 -45.37 -12.92 21.28
C VAL A 194 -44.11 -13.79 21.20
N GLU A 195 -44.18 -15.06 21.59
CA GLU A 195 -43.05 -15.98 21.48
C GLU A 195 -42.69 -16.30 20.02
N GLU A 196 -43.68 -16.39 19.13
CA GLU A 196 -43.46 -16.53 17.69
C GLU A 196 -42.77 -15.28 17.10
N LEU A 197 -43.21 -14.08 17.49
CA LEU A 197 -42.60 -12.81 17.06
C LEU A 197 -41.17 -12.66 17.58
N MET A 198 -40.91 -13.11 18.81
CA MET A 198 -39.57 -13.10 19.43
C MET A 198 -38.63 -14.13 18.80
N GLY A 199 -39.18 -15.22 18.24
CA GLY A 199 -38.46 -16.24 17.48
C GLY A 199 -38.26 -15.90 15.99
N ALA A 200 -38.92 -14.86 15.46
CA ALA A 200 -38.83 -14.50 14.05
C ALA A 200 -37.40 -14.06 13.67
N GLN A 201 -36.88 -14.57 12.56
CA GLN A 201 -35.53 -14.26 12.10
C GLN A 201 -35.49 -12.92 11.35
N LEU A 202 -34.72 -11.95 11.85
CA LEU A 202 -34.52 -10.67 11.18
C LEU A 202 -33.18 -10.67 10.43
N SER A 203 -33.23 -10.44 9.12
CA SER A 203 -32.06 -10.09 8.32
C SER A 203 -32.03 -8.57 8.12
N PRO A 204 -31.13 -7.81 8.77
CA PRO A 204 -31.00 -6.38 8.51
C PRO A 204 -30.36 -6.17 7.12
N ARG A 205 -31.16 -6.19 6.06
CA ARG A 205 -30.80 -5.59 4.78
C ARG A 205 -31.06 -4.09 4.90
N VAL A 206 -29.99 -3.29 4.95
CA VAL A 206 -30.08 -1.85 4.71
C VAL A 206 -30.17 -1.69 3.19
N VAL A 207 -31.31 -1.24 2.69
CA VAL A 207 -31.47 -0.73 1.32
C VAL A 207 -31.04 0.72 1.30
#